data_AF-A0A4U0WGB0-F1
#
_entry.id   AF-A0A4U0WGB0-F1
#
_cell.length_a   1.000
_cell.length_b   1.000
_cell.length_c   1.000
_cell.angle_alpha   90.00
_cell.angle_beta   90.00
_cell.angle_gamma   90.00
#
_symmetry.space_group_name_H-M   'P 1'
#
loop_
_entity.id
_entity.type
_entity.pdbx_description
1 polymer ?
#
loop_
_entity_poly.entity_id
_entity_poly.type
_entity_poly.pdbx_seq_one_letter_code
_entity_poly.pdbx_strand_id
1 'polypeptide(L)'
;MESRIVEKKGLRIAVEGCGHGTLHAIYASIEETCKINGWPGVDLVIIGGDFQAVRNAQDLLCVSMPAKYREIGDFHAYYSGEREAPYLTIFVGGNHEASNYLYELYYGGWVAPNIYYLGAANIVRVGPLRIAGLSGIWKGYNYRK
;
A
#
# COMPACT_ATOMS: atom_id res chain seq x y z
N MET A 1 26.46 -7.50 -29.39
CA MET A 1 26.69 -6.27 -28.61
C MET A 1 25.32 -5.62 -28.49
N GLU A 2 24.76 -5.31 -27.32
CA GLU A 2 25.35 -4.83 -26.07
C GLU A 2 24.43 -5.19 -24.90
N SER A 3 24.93 -5.12 -23.67
CA SER A 3 24.25 -4.35 -22.61
C SER A 3 25.28 -3.98 -21.56
N ARG A 4 25.52 -2.68 -21.35
CA ARG A 4 26.08 -2.22 -20.08
C ARG A 4 25.22 -1.08 -19.57
N ILE A 5 24.17 -1.45 -18.84
CA ILE A 5 23.39 -0.52 -18.04
C ILE A 5 24.14 -0.34 -16.71
N VAL A 6 24.58 0.88 -16.44
CA VAL A 6 25.10 1.27 -15.11
C VAL A 6 24.42 2.57 -14.72
N GLU A 7 23.48 2.49 -13.78
CA GLU A 7 23.06 3.65 -12.99
C GLU A 7 23.34 3.34 -11.51
N LYS A 8 24.06 4.26 -10.85
CA LYS A 8 24.47 4.13 -9.45
C LYS A 8 24.04 5.38 -8.67
N LYS A 9 22.76 5.43 -8.34
CA LYS A 9 22.21 6.19 -7.21
C LYS A 9 21.33 5.24 -6.39
N GLY A 10 21.19 5.54 -5.08
CA GLY A 10 20.44 4.70 -4.14
C GLY A 10 18.95 4.64 -4.43
N LEU A 11 18.24 3.73 -3.75
CA LEU A 11 16.78 3.60 -3.80
C LEU A 11 16.10 4.92 -3.41
N ARG A 12 15.18 5.38 -4.23
CA ARG A 12 14.26 6.47 -3.88
C ARG A 12 12.94 5.89 -3.41
N ILE A 13 12.61 6.13 -2.15
CA ILE A 13 11.44 5.58 -1.48
C ILE A 13 10.51 6.73 -1.08
N ALA A 14 9.26 6.68 -1.54
CA ALA A 14 8.20 7.51 -0.99
C ALA A 14 7.60 6.81 0.22
N VAL A 15 7.38 7.55 1.31
CA VAL A 15 6.76 7.02 2.53
C VAL A 15 5.53 7.84 2.83
N GLU A 16 4.40 7.18 2.92
CA GLU A 16 3.10 7.73 3.28
C GLU A 16 2.65 7.12 4.60
N GLY A 17 2.02 7.93 5.46
CA GLY A 17 1.52 7.47 6.74
C GLY A 17 0.26 6.63 6.56
N CYS A 18 -0.89 7.29 6.64
CA CYS A 18 -2.19 6.66 6.46
C CYS A 18 -2.71 6.91 5.04
N GLY A 19 -3.09 5.84 4.32
CA GLY A 19 -3.55 5.98 2.93
C GLY A 19 -4.97 6.57 2.80
N HIS A 20 -5.84 6.29 3.76
CA HIS A 20 -7.26 6.64 3.80
C HIS A 20 -8.03 6.39 2.49
N GLY A 21 -7.64 5.36 1.73
CA GLY A 21 -8.23 5.03 0.43
C GLY A 21 -7.97 6.04 -0.69
N THR A 22 -7.04 6.99 -0.53
CA THR A 22 -6.78 8.10 -1.48
C THR A 22 -5.56 7.88 -2.38
N LEU A 23 -5.44 6.68 -2.95
CA LEU A 23 -4.28 6.28 -3.77
C LEU A 23 -4.02 7.20 -4.96
N HIS A 24 -5.05 7.75 -5.59
CA HIS A 24 -4.89 8.67 -6.71
C HIS A 24 -4.16 9.94 -6.27
N ALA A 25 -4.54 10.51 -5.12
CA ALA A 25 -3.92 11.70 -4.58
C ALA A 25 -2.47 11.45 -4.14
N ILE A 26 -2.21 10.29 -3.51
CA ILE A 26 -0.86 9.88 -3.09
C ILE A 26 0.06 9.78 -4.30
N TYR A 27 -0.34 9.05 -5.34
CA TYR A 27 0.49 8.90 -6.54
C TYR A 27 0.68 10.22 -7.29
N ALA A 28 -0.36 11.06 -7.38
CA ALA A 28 -0.24 12.39 -7.99
C ALA A 28 0.73 13.30 -7.22
N SER A 29 0.71 13.24 -5.89
CA SER A 29 1.65 14.00 -5.04
C SER A 29 3.10 13.55 -5.24
N ILE A 30 3.33 12.24 -5.36
CA ILE A 30 4.66 11.68 -5.66
C ILE A 30 5.13 12.12 -7.04
N GLU A 31 4.26 12.06 -8.05
CA GLU A 31 4.58 12.48 -9.42
C GLU A 31 4.97 13.96 -9.46
N GLU A 32 4.18 14.83 -8.82
CA GLU A 32 4.47 16.27 -8.75
C GLU A 32 5.79 16.56 -8.02
N THR A 33 6.04 15.86 -6.92
CA THR A 33 7.31 15.97 -6.19
C THR A 33 8.48 15.54 -7.08
N CYS A 34 8.34 14.47 -7.85
CA CYS A 34 9.37 14.03 -8.80
C CYS A 34 9.61 15.08 -9.88
N LYS A 35 8.55 15.68 -10.45
CA LYS A 35 8.65 16.76 -11.44
C LYS A 35 9.42 17.97 -10.91
N ILE A 36 9.05 18.47 -9.72
CA ILE A 36 9.71 19.63 -9.08
C ILE A 36 11.20 19.35 -8.84
N ASN A 37 11.55 18.14 -8.46
CA ASN A 37 12.93 17.76 -8.14
C ASN A 37 13.73 17.23 -9.35
N GLY A 38 13.14 17.19 -10.55
CA GLY A 38 13.77 16.64 -11.75
C GLY A 38 14.11 15.14 -11.63
N TRP A 39 13.33 14.39 -10.87
CA TRP A 39 13.50 12.95 -10.70
C TRP A 39 12.63 12.18 -11.70
N PRO A 40 13.11 11.06 -12.26
CA PRO A 40 12.33 10.24 -13.19
C PRO A 40 11.15 9.52 -12.50
N GLY A 41 11.21 9.36 -11.18
CA GLY A 41 10.21 8.65 -10.38
C GLY A 41 10.81 8.14 -9.06
N VAL A 42 10.02 7.33 -8.36
CA VAL A 42 10.43 6.57 -7.17
C VAL A 42 10.46 5.07 -7.48
N ASP A 43 11.29 4.33 -6.76
CA ASP A 43 11.42 2.88 -6.93
C ASP A 43 10.42 2.10 -6.07
N LEU A 44 9.97 2.71 -4.97
CA LEU A 44 9.11 2.08 -3.97
C LEU A 44 8.25 3.14 -3.27
N VAL A 45 6.99 2.80 -3.04
CA VAL A 45 6.08 3.50 -2.12
C VAL A 45 5.81 2.60 -0.92
N ILE A 46 5.91 3.15 0.28
CA ILE A 46 5.56 2.46 1.53
C ILE A 46 4.38 3.19 2.16
N ILE A 47 3.26 2.50 2.38
CA ILE A 47 2.10 3.04 3.10
C ILE A 47 2.01 2.36 4.47
N GLY A 48 2.05 3.17 5.52
CA GLY A 48 2.17 2.72 6.91
C GLY A 48 0.88 2.20 7.57
N GLY A 49 -0.27 2.28 6.89
CA GLY A 49 -1.55 1.82 7.42
C GLY A 49 -2.74 2.50 6.76
N ASP A 50 -3.93 2.11 7.18
CA ASP A 50 -5.23 2.61 6.69
C ASP A 50 -5.26 2.71 5.16
N PHE A 51 -4.73 1.68 4.48
CA PHE A 51 -4.65 1.64 3.03
C PHE A 51 -6.05 1.57 2.40
N GLN A 52 -6.99 0.89 3.07
CA GLN A 52 -8.37 0.67 2.65
C GLN A 52 -8.45 -0.08 1.31
N ALA A 53 -7.98 -1.33 1.30
CA ALA A 53 -8.04 -2.24 0.14
C ALA A 53 -9.48 -2.73 -0.17
N VAL A 54 -10.42 -1.80 -0.36
CA VAL A 54 -11.85 -2.08 -0.59
C VAL A 54 -12.07 -2.39 -2.07
N ARG A 55 -12.43 -3.64 -2.40
CA ARG A 55 -12.65 -4.09 -3.79
C ARG A 55 -14.03 -3.70 -4.32
N ASN A 56 -15.02 -3.63 -3.42
CA ASN A 56 -16.42 -3.35 -3.72
C ASN A 56 -17.18 -2.88 -2.46
N ALA A 57 -18.45 -2.53 -2.62
CA ALA A 57 -19.28 -2.01 -1.53
C ALA A 57 -19.47 -2.99 -0.34
N GLN A 58 -19.32 -4.29 -0.55
CA GLN A 58 -19.49 -5.31 0.47
C GLN A 58 -18.29 -5.35 1.41
N ASP A 59 -17.07 -5.11 0.90
CA ASP A 59 -15.87 -4.99 1.74
C ASP A 59 -16.01 -3.82 2.75
N LEU A 60 -16.77 -2.76 2.45
CA LEU A 60 -17.04 -1.65 3.39
C LEU A 60 -17.77 -2.08 4.66
N LEU A 61 -18.47 -3.21 4.64
CA LEU A 61 -19.13 -3.77 5.83
C LEU A 61 -18.11 -4.34 6.82
N CYS A 62 -16.92 -4.69 6.34
CA CYS A 62 -15.82 -5.22 7.14
C CYS A 62 -14.82 -4.14 7.57
N VAL A 63 -15.01 -2.88 7.15
CA VAL A 63 -14.18 -1.77 7.60
C VAL A 63 -14.71 -1.21 8.91
N SER A 64 -13.83 -1.13 9.91
CA SER A 64 -14.17 -0.61 11.24
C SER A 64 -14.29 0.92 11.24
N MET A 65 -15.43 1.43 10.78
CA MET A 65 -15.77 2.87 10.83
C MET A 65 -17.29 3.11 10.92
N PRO A 66 -17.74 4.27 11.45
CA PRO A 66 -19.15 4.65 11.42
C PRO A 66 -19.70 4.68 9.99
N ALA A 67 -20.93 4.20 9.80
CA ALA A 67 -21.53 4.02 8.47
C ALA A 67 -21.54 5.32 7.62
N LYS A 68 -21.72 6.49 8.26
CA LYS A 68 -21.74 7.79 7.58
C LYS A 68 -20.40 8.24 6.98
N TYR A 69 -19.29 7.55 7.31
CA TYR A 69 -17.95 7.84 6.79
C TYR A 69 -17.47 6.77 5.81
N ARG A 70 -18.30 5.77 5.48
CA ARG A 70 -17.91 4.70 4.55
C ARG A 70 -17.91 5.23 3.13
N GLU A 71 -16.73 5.28 2.56
CA GLU A 71 -16.49 5.61 1.16
C GLU A 71 -15.63 4.51 0.53
N ILE A 72 -15.94 4.16 -0.72
CA ILE A 72 -15.26 3.06 -1.42
C ILE A 72 -13.77 3.36 -1.67
N GLY A 73 -13.41 4.65 -1.75
CA GLY A 73 -12.05 5.09 -2.06
C GLY A 73 -11.60 4.66 -3.46
N ASP A 74 -10.30 4.71 -3.68
CA ASP A 74 -9.72 4.56 -5.01
C ASP A 74 -9.34 3.11 -5.35
N PHE A 75 -9.17 2.25 -4.34
CA PHE A 75 -8.55 0.93 -4.52
C PHE A 75 -9.30 0.02 -5.50
N HIS A 76 -10.63 0.11 -5.57
CA HIS A 76 -11.43 -0.73 -6.46
C HIS A 76 -11.03 -0.59 -7.95
N ALA A 77 -10.56 0.59 -8.38
CA ALA A 77 -10.10 0.83 -9.74
C ALA A 77 -8.75 0.15 -10.04
N TYR A 78 -7.89 0.02 -9.03
CA TYR A 78 -6.65 -0.73 -9.12
C TYR A 78 -6.90 -2.24 -9.09
N TYR A 79 -7.83 -2.68 -8.25
CA TYR A 79 -8.23 -4.08 -8.17
C TYR A 79 -8.88 -4.58 -9.46
N SER A 80 -9.73 -3.76 -10.10
CA SER A 80 -10.41 -4.12 -11.36
C SER A 80 -9.49 -4.10 -12.58
N GLY A 81 -8.31 -3.46 -12.47
CA GLY A 81 -7.41 -3.21 -13.59
C GLY A 81 -7.80 -2.01 -14.46
N GLU A 82 -8.81 -1.23 -14.07
CA GLU A 82 -9.12 0.06 -14.71
C GLU A 82 -7.93 1.02 -14.61
N ARG A 83 -7.17 0.91 -13.52
CA ARG A 83 -5.91 1.64 -13.29
C ARG A 83 -4.82 0.67 -12.84
N GLU A 84 -3.58 0.99 -13.19
CA GLU A 84 -2.40 0.32 -12.68
C GLU A 84 -1.63 1.26 -11.76
N ALA A 85 -1.08 0.75 -10.66
CA ALA A 85 -0.24 1.56 -9.78
C ALA A 85 1.08 1.90 -10.51
N PRO A 86 1.48 3.18 -10.57
CA PRO A 86 2.64 3.63 -11.35
C PRO A 86 3.99 3.25 -10.71
N TYR A 87 3.98 2.87 -9.45
CA TYR A 87 5.16 2.50 -8.67
C TYR A 87 4.88 1.19 -7.93
N LEU A 88 5.93 0.43 -7.63
CA LEU A 88 5.83 -0.66 -6.67
C LEU A 88 5.43 -0.09 -5.30
N THR A 89 4.29 -0.52 -4.78
CA THR A 89 3.73 -0.08 -3.52
C THR A 89 3.65 -1.24 -2.56
N ILE A 90 4.24 -1.10 -1.37
CA ILE A 90 4.06 -2.03 -0.26
C ILE A 90 3.30 -1.34 0.87
N PHE A 91 2.48 -2.10 1.60
CA PHE A 91 1.76 -1.55 2.74
C PHE A 91 1.54 -2.57 3.85
N VAL A 92 1.29 -2.04 5.06
CA VAL A 92 0.77 -2.78 6.20
C VAL A 92 -0.66 -2.32 6.49
N GLY A 93 -1.46 -3.15 7.15
CA GLY A 93 -2.83 -2.80 7.52
C GLY A 93 -2.86 -1.87 8.73
N GLY A 94 -3.78 -0.91 8.74
CA GLY A 94 -4.12 -0.07 9.90
C GLY A 94 -5.35 -0.56 10.66
N ASN A 95 -6.19 0.37 11.11
CA ASN A 95 -7.46 0.09 11.79
C ASN A 95 -8.70 0.32 10.91
N HIS A 96 -8.56 1.06 9.81
CA HIS A 96 -9.59 1.25 8.79
C HIS A 96 -9.25 0.40 7.56
N GLU A 97 -9.44 -0.92 7.65
CA GLU A 97 -9.12 -1.83 6.56
C GLU A 97 -10.29 -2.71 6.15
N ALA A 98 -10.31 -3.10 4.86
CA ALA A 98 -11.12 -4.20 4.35
C ALA A 98 -10.60 -5.52 4.92
N SER A 99 -10.87 -5.74 6.20
CA SER A 99 -10.21 -6.77 7.01
C SER A 99 -10.52 -8.18 6.51
N ASN A 100 -11.67 -8.39 5.88
CA ASN A 100 -12.01 -9.63 5.22
C ASN A 100 -11.04 -9.95 4.08
N TYR A 101 -10.75 -8.97 3.22
CA TYR A 101 -9.83 -9.18 2.10
C TYR A 101 -8.39 -9.33 2.57
N LEU A 102 -7.92 -8.47 3.49
CA LEU A 102 -6.56 -8.59 4.01
C LEU A 102 -6.33 -9.90 4.78
N TYR A 103 -7.39 -10.50 5.34
CA TYR A 103 -7.28 -11.81 6.00
C TYR A 103 -7.10 -12.97 5.00
N GLU A 104 -7.64 -12.87 3.77
CA GLU A 104 -7.33 -13.82 2.69
C GLU A 104 -5.82 -13.85 2.37
N LEU A 105 -5.14 -12.72 2.62
CA LEU A 105 -3.71 -12.51 2.38
C LEU A 105 -2.91 -12.38 3.69
N TYR A 106 -3.27 -13.17 4.71
CA TYR A 106 -2.68 -13.09 6.05
C TYR A 106 -1.14 -13.16 6.07
N TYR A 107 -0.53 -13.97 5.20
CA TYR A 107 0.93 -14.11 5.06
C TYR A 107 1.56 -13.14 4.04
N GLY A 108 0.79 -12.19 3.55
CA GLY A 108 1.16 -11.24 2.50
C GLY A 108 0.81 -11.73 1.10
N GLY A 109 0.68 -10.78 0.18
CA GLY A 109 0.35 -11.08 -1.21
C GLY A 109 0.05 -9.84 -2.04
N TRP A 110 0.00 -10.04 -3.35
CA TRP A 110 -0.39 -9.00 -4.30
C TRP A 110 -1.89 -8.75 -4.19
N VAL A 111 -2.27 -7.51 -3.88
CA VAL A 111 -3.68 -7.09 -3.85
C VAL A 111 -4.14 -6.53 -5.20
N ALA A 112 -3.19 -6.04 -5.99
CA ALA A 112 -3.36 -5.55 -7.36
C ALA A 112 -1.97 -5.54 -8.04
N PRO A 113 -1.88 -5.37 -9.37
CA PRO A 113 -0.60 -5.14 -10.04
C PRO A 113 0.18 -4.00 -9.39
N ASN A 114 1.47 -4.24 -9.11
CA ASN A 114 2.38 -3.34 -8.40
C ASN A 114 1.99 -2.99 -6.95
N ILE A 115 0.98 -3.61 -6.34
CA ILE A 115 0.60 -3.35 -4.93
C ILE A 115 0.67 -4.64 -4.10
N TYR A 116 1.56 -4.66 -3.11
CA TYR A 116 1.81 -5.82 -2.25
C TYR A 116 1.48 -5.53 -0.78
N TYR A 117 0.56 -6.30 -0.23
CA TYR A 117 0.28 -6.30 1.21
C TYR A 117 1.32 -7.15 1.93
N LEU A 118 1.95 -6.61 2.98
CA LEU A 118 2.94 -7.36 3.76
C LEU A 118 2.33 -8.48 4.62
N GLY A 119 1.02 -8.55 4.80
CA GLY A 119 0.40 -9.52 5.69
C GLY A 119 0.32 -9.03 7.14
N ALA A 120 -0.07 -9.92 8.04
CA ALA A 120 -0.13 -9.62 9.48
C ALA A 120 1.25 -9.21 10.03
N ALA A 121 2.30 -9.93 9.64
CA ALA A 121 3.70 -9.57 9.89
C ALA A 121 4.60 -10.27 8.87
N ASN A 122 5.57 -9.56 8.29
CA ASN A 122 6.49 -10.14 7.31
C ASN A 122 7.77 -9.32 7.14
N ILE A 123 8.79 -9.93 6.54
CA ILE A 123 10.02 -9.27 6.10
C ILE A 123 10.23 -9.56 4.62
N VAL A 124 10.25 -8.52 3.80
CA VAL A 124 10.52 -8.61 2.36
C VAL A 124 11.87 -7.98 2.03
N ARG A 125 12.41 -8.33 0.85
CA ARG A 125 13.63 -7.72 0.31
C ARG A 125 13.28 -6.91 -0.93
N VAL A 126 13.61 -5.63 -0.93
CA VAL A 126 13.51 -4.74 -2.10
C VAL A 126 14.92 -4.25 -2.43
N GLY A 127 15.50 -4.81 -3.50
CA GLY A 127 16.91 -4.60 -3.84
C GLY A 127 17.85 -4.93 -2.66
N PRO A 128 18.71 -4.01 -2.22
CA PRO A 128 19.60 -4.22 -1.07
C PRO A 128 18.89 -4.13 0.29
N LEU A 129 17.66 -3.61 0.37
CA LEU A 129 16.97 -3.37 1.64
C LEU A 129 16.18 -4.57 2.12
N ARG A 130 16.17 -4.79 3.44
CA ARG A 130 15.21 -5.64 4.14
C ARG A 130 14.20 -4.75 4.84
N ILE A 131 12.92 -4.96 4.56
CA ILE A 131 11.83 -4.15 5.08
C ILE A 131 10.93 -5.07 5.90
N ALA A 132 10.74 -4.72 7.17
CA ALA A 132 9.83 -5.42 8.07
C ALA A 132 8.52 -4.65 8.20
N GLY A 133 7.40 -5.36 8.18
CA GLY A 133 6.06 -4.81 8.40
C GLY A 133 5.32 -5.57 9.49
N LEU A 134 4.53 -4.85 10.27
CA LEU A 134 3.62 -5.38 11.29
C LEU A 134 2.30 -4.62 11.17
N SER A 135 1.22 -5.33 10.85
CA SER A 135 -0.10 -4.75 10.60
C SER A 135 -0.94 -4.68 11.88
N GLY A 136 -1.90 -3.74 11.86
CA GLY A 136 -2.92 -3.57 12.88
C GLY A 136 -2.53 -2.60 13.99
N ILE A 137 -3.47 -2.36 14.90
CA ILE A 137 -3.28 -1.52 16.08
C ILE A 137 -3.36 -2.36 17.35
N TRP A 138 -2.62 -1.97 18.36
CA TRP A 138 -2.65 -2.66 19.65
C TRP A 138 -3.93 -2.33 20.42
N LYS A 139 -4.59 -3.37 20.95
CA LYS A 139 -5.69 -3.25 21.92
C LYS A 139 -5.48 -4.25 23.04
N GLY A 140 -5.31 -3.77 24.27
CA GLY A 140 -4.93 -4.61 25.40
C GLY A 140 -5.88 -5.78 25.70
N TYR A 141 -7.17 -5.59 25.46
CA TYR A 141 -8.18 -6.64 25.66
C TYR A 141 -8.21 -7.71 24.55
N ASN A 142 -7.59 -7.45 23.39
CA ASN A 142 -7.43 -8.43 22.32
C ASN A 142 -6.09 -9.18 22.43
N TYR A 143 -5.05 -8.53 22.94
CA TYR A 143 -3.70 -9.11 22.97
C TYR A 143 -3.57 -10.36 23.85
N ARG A 144 -4.41 -10.50 24.88
CA ARG A 144 -4.37 -11.63 25.84
C ARG A 144 -5.38 -12.73 25.53
N LYS A 145 -6.11 -12.64 24.43
CA LYS A 145 -7.06 -13.68 23.98
C LYS A 145 -6.35 -14.60 23.00
#